data_AF-A0A7R9XNV4-F1
#
_entry.id   AF-A0A7R9XNV4-F1
#
_cell.length_a   1.000
_cell.length_b   1.000
_cell.length_c   1.000
_cell.angle_alpha   90.00
_cell.angle_beta   90.00
_cell.angle_gamma   90.00
#
_symmetry.space_group_name_H-M   'P 1'
#
loop_
_entity.id
_entity.type
_entity.pdbx_description
1 polymer ?
#
loop_
_entity_poly.entity_id
_entity_poly.type
_entity_poly.pdbx_seq_one_letter_code
_entity_poly.pdbx_strand_id
1 'polypeptide(L)'
;VPVPHGSVKVVLATNLAESSLTFADVTKVIDSGRERRLTWQAQSRLALLETVPTSLASATQRAGRAGRVGPGTCLRLYSPPNSSKDGKEARSVQPQPELQRCNLESLCLQ
;
A
#
# COMPACT_ATOMS: atom_id res chain seq x y z
N VAL A 1 9.24 21.37 10.84
CA VAL A 1 10.24 21.39 11.94
C VAL A 1 11.36 20.44 11.54
N PRO A 2 12.62 20.89 11.46
CA PRO A 2 13.75 20.01 11.20
C PRO A 2 13.92 19.02 12.35
N VAL A 3 14.39 17.81 12.03
CA VAL A 3 14.59 16.73 13.01
C VAL A 3 15.76 17.13 13.93
N PRO A 4 15.62 17.05 15.26
CA PRO A 4 16.70 17.36 16.18
C PRO A 4 17.96 16.54 15.89
N HIS A 5 19.13 17.12 16.17
CA HIS A 5 20.41 16.45 15.96
C HIS A 5 20.48 15.14 16.77
N GLY A 6 20.99 14.07 16.17
CA GLY A 6 21.04 12.74 16.79
C GLY A 6 19.71 11.96 16.80
N SER A 7 18.63 12.51 16.24
CA SER A 7 17.34 11.82 16.13
C SER A 7 17.10 11.28 14.71
N VAL A 8 16.30 10.22 14.62
CA VAL A 8 15.88 9.62 13.34
C VAL A 8 14.47 10.09 13.00
N LYS A 9 14.25 10.51 11.75
CA LYS A 9 12.89 10.79 11.26
C LYS A 9 12.14 9.48 11.01
N VAL A 10 11.00 9.31 11.66
CA VAL A 10 10.09 8.21 11.38
C VAL A 10 8.78 8.78 10.82
N VAL A 11 8.38 8.29 9.66
CA VAL A 11 7.12 8.65 9.02
C VAL A 11 6.19 7.45 9.10
N LEU A 12 5.09 7.59 9.82
CA LEU A 12 3.99 6.62 9.82
C LEU A 12 2.99 7.05 8.75
N ALA A 13 2.77 6.22 7.74
CA ALA A 13 1.93 6.55 6.60
C ALA A 13 1.04 5.38 6.19
N THR A 14 -0.06 5.71 5.52
CA THR A 14 -0.91 4.75 4.81
C THR A 14 -0.37 4.49 3.41
N ASN A 15 -1.10 3.71 2.60
CA ASN A 15 -0.79 3.51 1.18
C ASN A 15 -0.79 4.81 0.35
N LEU A 16 -1.25 5.95 0.88
CA LEU A 16 -1.10 7.26 0.22
C LEU A 16 0.37 7.63 -0.04
N ALA A 17 1.30 7.16 0.80
CA ALA A 17 2.73 7.38 0.61
C ALA A 17 3.35 6.62 -0.57
N GLU A 18 2.62 5.66 -1.14
CA GLU A 18 3.05 4.88 -2.30
C GLU A 18 3.20 5.78 -3.54
N SER A 19 2.21 6.63 -3.79
CA SER A 19 2.11 7.42 -5.03
C SER A 19 2.09 8.93 -4.83
N SER A 20 1.38 9.45 -3.82
CA SER A 20 0.99 10.86 -3.78
C SER A 20 1.90 11.77 -2.94
N LEU A 21 2.76 11.20 -2.11
CA LEU A 21 3.67 11.98 -1.24
C LEU A 21 5.11 11.79 -1.71
N THR A 22 5.96 12.82 -1.58
CA THR A 22 7.40 12.73 -1.84
C THR A 22 8.18 13.00 -0.56
N PHE A 23 9.05 12.06 -0.19
CA PHE A 23 9.96 12.21 0.95
C PHE A 23 11.39 12.10 0.42
N ALA A 24 12.12 13.21 0.43
CA ALA A 24 13.44 13.29 -0.20
C ALA A 24 14.55 12.53 0.58
N ASP A 25 14.32 12.23 1.85
CA ASP A 25 15.32 11.75 2.82
C ASP A 25 15.00 10.35 3.38
N VAL A 26 14.04 9.64 2.79
CA VAL A 26 13.68 8.28 3.22
C VAL A 26 14.60 7.27 2.53
N THR A 27 15.37 6.54 3.33
CA THR A 27 16.30 5.48 2.87
C THR A 27 15.88 4.08 3.34
N LYS A 28 14.89 4.00 4.23
CA LYS A 28 14.38 2.74 4.79
C LYS A 28 12.87 2.72 4.74
N VAL A 29 12.31 1.61 4.25
CA VAL A 29 10.87 1.33 4.23
C VAL A 29 10.60 0.08 5.06
N ILE A 30 9.58 0.13 5.90
CA ILE A 30 9.03 -1.03 6.61
C ILE A 30 7.63 -1.25 6.05
N ASP A 31 7.41 -2.35 5.33
CA ASP A 31 6.14 -2.66 4.68
C ASP A 31 5.39 -3.75 5.48
N SER A 32 4.23 -3.37 6.04
CA SER A 32 3.31 -4.31 6.71
C SER A 32 2.65 -5.29 5.75
N GLY A 33 2.70 -5.02 4.45
CA GLY A 33 2.09 -5.85 3.42
C GLY A 33 0.57 -5.76 3.38
N ARG A 34 -0.06 -4.83 4.09
CA ARG A 34 -1.52 -4.62 4.08
C ARG A 34 -1.87 -3.19 3.70
N GLU A 35 -3.13 -2.97 3.35
CA GLU A 35 -3.71 -1.65 3.17
C GLU A 35 -5.17 -1.63 3.55
N ARG A 36 -5.69 -0.44 3.88
CA ARG A 36 -7.13 -0.22 3.95
C ARG A 36 -7.65 0.16 2.58
N ARG A 37 -8.64 -0.58 2.10
CA ARG A 37 -9.23 -0.41 0.78
C ARG A 37 -10.75 -0.33 0.91
N LEU A 38 -11.33 0.61 0.18
CA LEU A 38 -12.79 0.68 0.04
C LEU A 38 -13.23 -0.37 -0.99
N THR A 39 -14.18 -1.22 -0.61
CA THR A 39 -14.78 -2.26 -1.46
C THR A 39 -16.29 -2.07 -1.52
N TRP A 40 -16.89 -2.43 -2.65
CA TRP A 40 -18.33 -2.35 -2.87
C TRP A 40 -18.95 -3.75 -2.86
N GLN A 41 -19.94 -3.97 -1.99
CA GLN A 41 -20.77 -5.17 -2.01
C GLN A 41 -22.09 -4.89 -2.71
N ALA A 42 -22.24 -5.43 -3.93
CA ALA A 42 -23.42 -5.20 -4.76
C ALA A 42 -24.73 -5.74 -4.15
N GLN A 43 -24.67 -6.88 -3.45
CA GLN A 43 -25.85 -7.52 -2.86
C GLN A 43 -26.43 -6.68 -1.71
N SER A 44 -25.58 -6.11 -0.86
CA SER A 44 -25.98 -5.30 0.29
C SER A 44 -26.06 -3.80 -0.02
N ARG A 45 -25.52 -3.37 -1.17
CA ARG A 45 -25.36 -1.96 -1.56
C ARG A 45 -24.57 -1.15 -0.52
N LEU A 46 -23.54 -1.77 0.05
CA LEU A 46 -22.69 -1.15 1.06
C LEU A 46 -21.25 -1.00 0.58
N ALA A 47 -20.66 0.14 0.94
CA ALA A 47 -19.22 0.35 0.85
C ALA A 47 -18.57 -0.07 2.18
N LEU A 48 -17.54 -0.92 2.10
CA LEU A 48 -16.81 -1.44 3.25
C LEU A 48 -15.37 -0.97 3.20
N LEU A 49 -14.82 -0.62 4.36
CA LEU A 49 -13.40 -0.30 4.50
C LEU A 49 -12.67 -1.51 5.08
N GLU A 50 -12.07 -2.30 4.22
CA GLU A 50 -11.45 -3.57 4.59
C GLU A 50 -9.94 -3.46 4.66
N THR A 51 -9.33 -4.27 5.52
CA THR A 51 -7.87 -4.38 5.59
C THR A 51 -7.43 -5.60 4.79
N VAL A 52 -6.90 -5.37 3.59
CA VAL A 52 -6.57 -6.42 2.61
C VAL A 52 -5.05 -6.53 2.39
N PRO A 53 -4.53 -7.66 1.91
CA PRO A 53 -3.15 -7.76 1.45
C PRO A 53 -2.87 -6.78 0.31
N THR A 54 -1.72 -6.10 0.35
CA THR A 54 -1.30 -5.24 -0.76
C THR A 54 -0.83 -6.07 -1.96
N SER A 55 -1.02 -5.53 -3.17
CA SER A 55 -0.58 -6.18 -4.42
C SER A 55 0.95 -6.22 -4.53
N LEU A 56 1.47 -7.08 -5.40
CA LEU A 56 2.92 -7.14 -5.68
C LEU A 56 3.42 -5.83 -6.30
N ALA A 57 2.64 -5.25 -7.23
CA ALA A 57 2.93 -3.94 -7.82
C ALA A 57 3.01 -2.85 -6.75
N SER A 58 2.04 -2.80 -5.83
CA SER A 58 2.01 -1.81 -4.74
C SER A 58 3.17 -1.97 -3.77
N ALA A 59 3.47 -3.19 -3.34
CA ALA A 59 4.65 -3.48 -2.51
C ALA A 59 5.97 -3.07 -3.20
N THR A 60 6.02 -3.13 -4.54
CA THR A 60 7.19 -2.69 -5.32
C THR A 60 7.28 -1.17 -5.34
N GLN A 61 6.16 -0.47 -5.54
CA GLN A 61 6.12 1.00 -5.45
C GLN A 61 6.54 1.50 -4.06
N ARG A 62 6.06 0.85 -2.99
CA ARG A 62 6.47 1.12 -1.61
C ARG A 62 7.97 0.93 -1.41
N ALA A 63 8.54 -0.17 -1.90
CA ALA A 63 9.99 -0.41 -1.82
C ALA A 63 10.81 0.68 -2.56
N GLY A 64 10.32 1.13 -3.71
CA GLY A 64 10.94 2.20 -4.50
C GLY A 64 11.07 3.54 -3.76
N ARG A 65 10.31 3.74 -2.67
CA ARG A 65 10.38 4.94 -1.84
C ARG A 65 11.71 5.10 -1.11
N ALA A 66 12.40 4.00 -0.80
CA ALA A 66 13.70 4.01 -0.15
C ALA A 66 14.85 4.32 -1.12
N GLY A 67 14.66 4.13 -2.42
CA GLY A 67 15.72 4.15 -3.44
C GLY A 67 15.84 5.44 -4.24
N ARG A 68 15.20 6.54 -3.78
CA ARG A 68 14.97 7.71 -4.63
C ARG A 68 16.19 8.63 -4.76
N VAL A 69 16.96 8.80 -3.68
CA VAL A 69 18.15 9.69 -3.62
C VAL A 69 19.46 8.92 -3.42
N GLY A 70 19.39 7.59 -3.33
CA GLY A 70 20.54 6.73 -3.10
C GLY A 70 20.10 5.30 -2.76
N PRO A 71 21.04 4.42 -2.38
CA PRO A 71 20.72 3.05 -1.97
C PRO A 71 19.73 3.03 -0.80
N GLY A 72 18.68 2.23 -0.95
CA GLY A 72 17.61 2.09 0.04
C GLY A 72 17.39 0.65 0.46
N THR A 73 16.78 0.46 1.63
CA THR A 73 16.37 -0.88 2.11
C THR A 73 14.87 -0.92 2.33
N CYS A 74 14.24 -2.02 1.91
CA CYS A 74 12.84 -2.31 2.22
C CYS A 74 12.75 -3.60 3.03
N LEU A 75 12.24 -3.50 4.26
CA LEU A 75 11.94 -4.63 5.13
C LEU A 75 10.46 -4.98 5.00
N ARG A 76 10.16 -6.20 4.57
CA ARG A 76 8.79 -6.72 4.46
C ARG A 76 8.46 -7.54 5.70
N LEU A 77 7.37 -7.21 6.39
CA LEU A 77 6.92 -7.90 7.60
C LEU A 77 6.03 -9.12 7.30
N TYR A 78 6.21 -9.72 6.12
CA TYR A 78 5.41 -10.82 5.62
C TYR A 78 6.26 -11.72 4.73
N SER A 79 5.83 -12.97 4.57
CA SER A 79 6.60 -13.97 3.86
C SER A 79 6.62 -13.70 2.34
N PRO A 80 7.68 -14.09 1.62
CA PRO A 80 7.75 -13.91 0.16
C PRO A 80 6.53 -14.51 -0.56
N PRO A 81 6.04 -13.89 -1.64
CA PRO A 81 5.02 -14.50 -2.47
C PRO A 81 5.53 -15.88 -2.91
N ASN A 82 4.74 -16.94 -2.66
CA ASN A 82 5.03 -18.38 -2.87
C ASN A 82 5.67 -19.14 -1.69
N SER A 83 5.91 -18.50 -0.55
CA SER A 83 6.41 -19.21 0.64
C SER A 83 5.31 -19.76 1.56
N SER A 84 4.07 -19.27 1.43
CA SER A 84 2.95 -19.76 2.22
C SER A 84 2.39 -21.05 1.64
N LYS A 85 2.62 -22.17 2.32
CA LYS A 85 2.12 -23.51 1.95
C LYS A 85 0.58 -23.60 1.92
N ASP A 86 -0.10 -22.66 2.58
CA ASP A 86 -1.55 -22.69 2.78
C ASP A 86 -2.34 -21.79 1.81
N GLY A 87 -1.68 -21.09 0.86
CA GLY A 87 -2.34 -20.21 -0.12
C GLY A 87 -3.04 -18.96 0.45
N LYS A 88 -3.12 -18.82 1.79
CA LYS A 88 -3.79 -17.73 2.51
C LYS A 88 -3.16 -16.34 2.30
N GLU A 89 -1.93 -16.28 1.79
CA GLU A 89 -1.24 -15.02 1.47
C GLU A 89 -1.06 -14.80 -0.04
N ALA A 90 -1.92 -15.40 -0.87
CA ALA A 90 -1.93 -15.10 -2.29
C ALA A 90 -2.17 -13.59 -2.51
N ARG A 91 -1.17 -12.90 -3.03
CA ARG A 91 -1.24 -11.47 -3.39
C ARG A 91 -1.51 -11.35 -4.87
N SER A 92 -2.41 -10.45 -5.24
CA SER A 92 -2.61 -10.12 -6.65
C SER A 92 -1.35 -9.45 -7.22
N VAL A 93 -1.08 -9.69 -8.50
CA VAL A 93 0.04 -9.05 -9.20
C VAL A 93 -0.19 -7.53 -9.27
N GLN A 94 -1.40 -7.13 -9.65
CA GLN A 94 -1.83 -5.74 -9.76
C GLN A 94 -2.97 -5.45 -8.78
N PRO A 95 -3.16 -4.17 -8.36
CA PRO A 95 -4.36 -3.79 -7.64
C PRO A 95 -5.59 -3.94 -8.55
N GLN A 96 -6.71 -4.38 -7.99
CA GLN A 96 -7.97 -4.43 -8.73
C GLN A 96 -8.37 -3.01 -9.17
N PRO A 97 -8.79 -2.77 -10.42
CA PRO A 97 -9.22 -1.44 -10.88
C PRO A 97 -10.31 -0.84 -9.99
N GLU A 98 -10.26 0.48 -9.76
CA GLU A 98 -11.24 1.19 -8.93
C GLU A 98 -12.67 1.04 -9.45
N LEU A 99 -12.85 1.09 -10.76
CA LEU A 99 -14.14 0.89 -11.45
C LEU A 99 -14.84 -0.43 -11.06
N GLN A 100 -14.07 -1.47 -10.73
CA GLN A 100 -14.61 -2.80 -10.40
C GLN A 100 -14.94 -2.95 -8.91
N ARG A 101 -14.65 -1.95 -8.08
CA ARG A 101 -14.71 -2.07 -6.61
C ARG A 101 -15.36 -0.86 -5.93
N CYS A 102 -15.88 0.11 -6.67
CA CYS A 102 -16.62 1.25 -6.15
C CYS A 102 -18.08 1.25 -6.65
N ASN A 103 -18.94 2.01 -5.96
CA ASN A 103 -20.26 2.34 -6.47
C ASN A 103 -20.14 3.30 -7.66
N LEU A 104 -20.82 3.00 -8.77
CA LEU A 104 -20.79 3.80 -10.00
C LEU A 104 -21.99 4.74 -10.14
N GLU A 105 -22.97 4.71 -9.24
CA GLU A 105 -24.17 5.55 -9.32
C GLU A 105 -23.84 7.05 -9.50
N SER A 106 -22.93 7.59 -8.68
CA SER A 106 -22.50 8.99 -8.81
C SER A 106 -21.81 9.28 -10.13
N LEU A 107 -21.07 8.33 -10.72
CA LEU A 107 -20.38 8.51 -11.99
C LEU A 107 -21.38 8.51 -13.16
N CYS A 108 -22.41 7.66 -13.10
CA CYS A 108 -23.42 7.56 -14.16
C CYS A 108 -24.39 8.75 -14.20
N LEU A 109 -24.46 9.55 -13.15
CA LEU A 109 -25.36 10.71 -13.02
C LEU A 109 -24.68 12.06 -13.32
N GLN A 110 -23.39 12.05 -13.69
CA GLN A 110 -22.61 13.23 -14.11
C GLN A 110 -22.80 13.52 -15.60
#